data_AF-A0AAU9WSI9-F1
#
_entry.id   AF-A0AAU9WSI9-F1
#
_cell.length_a   1.000
_cell.length_b   1.000
_cell.length_c   1.000
_cell.angle_alpha   90.00
_cell.angle_beta   90.00
_cell.angle_gamma   90.00
#
_symmetry.space_group_name_H-M   'P 1'
#
loop_
_entity.id
_entity.type
_entity.pdbx_description
1 polymer ?
#
loop_
_entity_poly.entity_id
_entity_poly.type
_entity_poly.pdbx_seq_one_letter_code
_entity_poly.pdbx_strand_id
1 'polypeptide(L)'
;MRKAREADGARKFIRSEWLTKNQVQSYFSRLSATKRRRAAKDQERDANDEDDEESLIEEESAYLQHRVRTKEVADVISEIGLTHPILFDGHNICDHVNDDTLRKFKITTLREMCAFFEIAFKGHLT
;
A
#
# COMPACT_ATOMS: atom_id res chain seq x y z
N MET A 1 -17.18 -23.26 9.39
CA MET A 1 -17.47 -21.84 9.68
C MET A 1 -18.75 -21.60 10.49
N ARG A 2 -19.96 -21.96 10.03
CA ARG A 2 -21.23 -21.60 10.72
C ARG A 2 -21.42 -22.11 12.16
N LYS A 3 -20.70 -23.17 12.52
CA LYS A 3 -20.74 -23.81 13.84
C LYS A 3 -19.48 -23.52 14.68
N ALA A 4 -18.53 -22.76 14.13
CA ALA A 4 -17.31 -22.41 14.85
C ALA A 4 -17.65 -21.48 16.01
N ARG A 5 -17.11 -21.79 17.18
CA ARG A 5 -17.31 -21.04 18.41
C ARG A 5 -15.96 -20.71 19.04
N GLU A 6 -15.92 -19.58 19.73
CA GLU A 6 -14.82 -19.22 20.61
C GLU A 6 -14.88 -20.04 21.91
N ALA A 7 -13.85 -19.96 22.74
CA ALA A 7 -13.73 -20.73 23.99
C ALA A 7 -14.85 -20.41 25.00
N ASP A 8 -15.43 -19.20 24.93
CA ASP A 8 -16.58 -18.75 25.71
C ASP A 8 -17.93 -19.23 25.16
N GLY A 9 -17.92 -19.97 24.04
CA GLY A 9 -19.12 -20.46 23.37
C GLY A 9 -19.79 -19.45 22.44
N ALA A 10 -19.29 -18.22 22.30
CA ALA A 10 -19.78 -17.25 21.34
C ALA A 10 -19.54 -17.73 19.90
N ARG A 11 -20.36 -17.27 18.95
CA ARG A 11 -20.15 -17.59 17.53
C ARG A 11 -18.90 -16.87 17.04
N LYS A 12 -17.99 -17.61 16.43
CA LYS A 12 -16.73 -17.08 15.90
C LYS A 12 -16.91 -16.14 14.69
N PHE A 13 -18.01 -16.29 13.96
CA PHE A 13 -18.34 -15.46 12.80
C PHE A 13 -19.79 -15.00 12.84
N ILE A 14 -20.03 -13.72 12.55
CA ILE A 14 -21.38 -13.16 12.40
C ILE A 14 -21.95 -13.49 11.01
N ARG A 15 -23.27 -13.38 10.86
CA ARG A 15 -23.95 -13.81 9.61
C ARG A 15 -23.50 -13.04 8.37
N SER A 16 -23.08 -11.78 8.49
CA SER A 16 -22.58 -10.97 7.38
C SER A 16 -21.17 -11.37 6.93
N GLU A 17 -20.43 -12.13 7.74
CA GLU A 17 -19.05 -12.54 7.44
C GLU A 17 -18.95 -13.84 6.64
N TRP A 18 -20.08 -14.51 6.35
CA TRP A 18 -20.04 -15.76 5.58
C TRP A 18 -21.20 -15.89 4.60
N LEU A 19 -20.90 -16.43 3.41
CA LEU A 19 -21.89 -16.63 2.35
C LEU A 19 -22.76 -17.86 2.59
N THR A 20 -24.06 -17.72 2.33
CA THR A 20 -25.00 -18.85 2.36
C THR A 20 -24.71 -19.84 1.23
N LYS A 21 -25.17 -21.09 1.39
CA LYS A 21 -24.98 -22.13 0.36
C LYS A 21 -25.61 -21.67 -0.97
N ASN A 22 -26.77 -21.01 -0.87
CA ASN A 22 -27.51 -20.47 -2.01
C ASN A 22 -26.78 -19.30 -2.68
N GLN A 23 -26.13 -18.41 -1.91
CA GLN A 23 -25.34 -17.32 -2.48
C GLN A 23 -24.15 -17.85 -3.28
N VAL A 24 -23.41 -18.80 -2.71
CA VAL A 24 -22.29 -19.46 -3.39
C VAL A 24 -22.77 -20.19 -4.65
N GLN A 25 -23.83 -20.98 -4.53
CA GLN A 25 -24.40 -21.72 -5.66
C GLN A 25 -24.94 -20.79 -6.76
N SER A 26 -25.64 -19.72 -6.40
CA SER A 26 -26.16 -18.73 -7.35
C SER A 26 -25.02 -18.00 -8.05
N TYR A 27 -23.94 -17.66 -7.33
CA TYR A 27 -22.77 -17.01 -7.92
C TYR A 27 -22.15 -17.89 -9.00
N PHE A 28 -21.81 -19.14 -8.66
CA PHE A 28 -21.21 -20.05 -9.63
C PHE A 28 -22.16 -20.43 -10.76
N SER A 29 -23.47 -20.55 -10.51
CA SER A 29 -24.46 -20.78 -11.56
C SER A 29 -24.50 -19.61 -12.56
N ARG A 30 -24.49 -18.36 -12.07
CA ARG A 30 -24.43 -17.16 -12.92
C ARG A 30 -23.10 -17.05 -13.66
N LEU A 31 -22.00 -17.40 -12.99
CA LEU A 31 -20.67 -17.43 -13.60
C LEU A 31 -20.63 -18.45 -14.75
N SER A 32 -21.06 -19.69 -14.53
CA SER A 32 -21.14 -20.73 -15.56
C SER A 32 -22.11 -20.37 -16.68
N ALA A 33 -23.26 -19.75 -16.37
CA ALA A 33 -24.19 -19.27 -17.39
C ALA A 33 -23.59 -18.15 -18.23
N THR A 34 -22.82 -17.25 -17.63
CA THR A 34 -22.11 -16.18 -18.34
C THR A 34 -21.00 -16.76 -19.23
N LYS A 35 -20.18 -17.69 -18.72
CA LYS A 35 -19.16 -18.40 -19.51
C LYS A 35 -19.79 -19.15 -20.70
N ARG A 36 -20.90 -19.87 -20.50
CA ARG A 36 -21.63 -20.53 -21.61
C ARG A 36 -22.22 -19.55 -22.62
N ARG A 37 -22.76 -18.40 -22.16
CA ARG A 37 -23.32 -17.37 -23.05
C ARG A 37 -22.24 -16.67 -23.87
N ARG A 38 -21.03 -16.51 -23.31
CA ARG A 38 -19.84 -16.01 -24.03
C ARG A 38 -19.37 -17.05 -25.05
N ALA A 39 -19.14 -18.29 -24.63
CA ALA A 39 -18.79 -19.39 -25.53
C ALA A 39 -19.79 -19.62 -26.69
N ALA A 40 -21.09 -19.37 -26.46
CA ALA A 40 -22.11 -19.43 -27.52
C ALA A 40 -22.09 -18.21 -28.47
N LYS A 41 -21.55 -17.06 -28.03
CA LYS A 41 -21.29 -15.88 -28.86
C LYS A 41 -19.92 -15.95 -29.56
N ASP A 42 -19.00 -16.77 -29.06
CA ASP A 42 -17.63 -16.90 -29.55
C ASP A 42 -17.45 -17.97 -30.65
N GLN A 43 -18.53 -18.53 -31.20
CA GLN A 43 -18.44 -19.24 -32.49
C GLN A 43 -18.00 -18.32 -33.66
N GLU A 44 -17.86 -17.01 -33.44
CA GLU A 44 -17.26 -16.07 -34.40
C GLU A 44 -16.03 -15.29 -33.90
N ARG A 45 -15.52 -15.46 -32.66
CA ARG A 45 -14.32 -14.71 -32.19
C ARG A 45 -13.41 -15.51 -31.25
N ASP A 46 -12.35 -16.00 -31.86
CA ASP A 46 -10.96 -16.17 -31.39
C ASP A 46 -10.60 -15.92 -29.90
N ALA A 47 -10.18 -17.01 -29.23
CA ALA A 47 -8.98 -17.17 -28.40
C ALA A 47 -8.37 -15.97 -27.61
N ASN A 48 -9.16 -15.11 -26.94
CA ASN A 48 -8.59 -14.02 -26.10
C ASN A 48 -9.16 -13.91 -24.67
N ASP A 49 -10.02 -14.82 -24.21
CA ASP A 49 -10.71 -14.69 -22.89
C ASP A 49 -9.93 -15.30 -21.70
N GLU A 50 -8.82 -16.04 -21.93
CA GLU A 50 -7.94 -16.55 -20.86
C GLU A 50 -6.96 -15.49 -20.34
N ASP A 51 -6.60 -14.51 -21.18
CA ASP A 51 -5.67 -13.40 -20.85
C ASP A 51 -6.29 -12.41 -19.84
N ASP A 52 -7.61 -12.24 -19.87
CA ASP A 52 -8.35 -11.31 -18.99
C ASP A 52 -8.42 -11.81 -17.53
N GLU A 53 -8.54 -13.12 -17.28
CA GLU A 53 -8.62 -13.67 -15.92
C GLU A 53 -7.24 -13.71 -15.25
N GLU A 54 -6.17 -13.99 -16.01
CA GLU A 54 -4.78 -13.94 -15.54
C GLU A 54 -4.31 -12.50 -15.31
N SER A 55 -4.67 -11.57 -16.20
CA SER A 55 -4.39 -10.13 -16.05
C SER A 55 -5.00 -9.53 -14.77
N LEU A 56 -6.25 -9.90 -14.44
CA LEU A 56 -6.90 -9.43 -13.20
C LEU A 56 -6.22 -9.94 -11.92
N ILE A 57 -5.73 -11.18 -11.94
CA ILE A 57 -5.00 -11.77 -10.80
C ILE A 57 -3.64 -11.09 -10.64
N GLU A 58 -2.95 -10.80 -11.74
CA GLU A 58 -1.67 -10.10 -11.73
C GLU A 58 -1.82 -8.68 -11.17
N GLU A 59 -2.84 -7.93 -11.60
CA GLU A 59 -3.14 -6.58 -11.10
C GLU A 59 -3.46 -6.57 -9.59
N GLU A 60 -4.28 -7.51 -9.12
CA GLU A 60 -4.57 -7.64 -7.67
C GLU A 60 -3.31 -7.98 -6.87
N SER A 61 -2.45 -8.87 -7.40
CA SER A 61 -1.19 -9.23 -6.76
C SER A 61 -0.24 -8.04 -6.66
N ALA A 62 -0.12 -7.25 -7.72
CA ALA A 62 0.71 -6.04 -7.76
C ALA A 62 0.20 -4.98 -6.77
N TYR A 63 -1.12 -4.79 -6.69
CA TYR A 63 -1.74 -3.89 -5.71
C TYR A 63 -1.44 -4.33 -4.26
N LEU A 64 -1.58 -5.62 -3.96
CA LEU A 64 -1.28 -6.16 -2.63
C LEU A 64 0.19 -6.00 -2.27
N GLN A 65 1.10 -6.31 -3.19
CA GLN A 65 2.54 -6.09 -2.99
C GLN A 65 2.87 -4.62 -2.75
N HIS A 66 2.27 -3.71 -3.52
CA HIS A 66 2.45 -2.27 -3.33
C HIS A 66 1.95 -1.82 -1.95
N ARG A 67 0.80 -2.34 -1.50
CA ARG A 67 0.23 -2.03 -0.19
C ARG A 67 1.10 -2.55 0.96
N VAL A 68 1.67 -3.74 0.83
CA VAL A 68 2.60 -4.29 1.83
C VAL A 68 3.85 -3.42 1.89
N ARG A 69 4.47 -3.12 0.75
CA ARG A 69 5.67 -2.28 0.68
C ARG A 69 5.44 -0.89 1.27
N THR A 70 4.33 -0.25 0.95
CA THR A 70 3.99 1.08 1.48
C THR A 70 3.82 1.05 3.01
N LYS A 71 3.22 -0.01 3.54
CA LYS A 71 3.10 -0.21 4.98
C LYS A 71 4.47 -0.43 5.64
N GLU A 72 5.31 -1.31 5.09
CA GLU A 72 6.66 -1.56 5.60
C GLU A 72 7.50 -0.28 5.62
N VAL A 73 7.43 0.52 4.55
CA VAL A 73 8.10 1.83 4.47
C VAL A 73 7.56 2.78 5.54
N ALA A 74 6.24 2.82 5.75
CA ALA A 74 5.64 3.67 6.78
C ALA A 74 6.06 3.25 8.20
N ASP A 75 6.13 1.94 8.48
CA ASP A 75 6.55 1.40 9.77
C ASP A 75 8.02 1.78 10.06
N VAL A 76 8.91 1.64 9.06
CA VAL A 76 10.32 2.05 9.16
C VAL A 76 10.46 3.56 9.39
N ILE A 77 9.70 4.38 8.66
CA ILE A 77 9.71 5.84 8.84
C ILE A 77 9.23 6.21 10.26
N SER A 78 8.20 5.53 10.76
CA SER A 78 7.70 5.73 12.12
C SER A 78 8.74 5.36 13.19
N GLU A 79 9.53 4.32 12.96
CA GLU A 79 10.57 3.88 13.91
C GLU A 79 11.77 4.83 13.93
N ILE A 80 12.16 5.37 12.77
CA ILE A 80 13.25 6.36 12.66
C ILE A 80 12.85 7.71 13.28
N GLY A 81 11.55 8.03 13.33
CA GLY A 81 11.03 9.26 13.95
C GLY A 81 11.28 10.55 13.14
N LEU A 82 12.04 10.48 12.05
CA LEU A 82 12.22 11.56 11.08
C LEU A 82 11.05 11.55 10.09
N THR A 83 10.04 12.36 10.38
CA THR A 83 8.90 12.56 9.48
C THR A 83 9.03 13.89 8.76
N HIS A 84 8.73 13.90 7.46
CA HIS A 84 8.68 15.14 6.68
C HIS A 84 7.44 15.97 7.08
N PRO A 85 7.52 17.32 7.05
CA PRO A 85 8.71 18.12 6.73
C PRO A 85 9.73 18.15 7.88
N ILE A 86 11.01 18.16 7.53
CA ILE A 86 12.10 18.28 8.50
C ILE A 86 12.22 19.77 8.87
N LEU A 87 11.87 20.10 10.12
CA LEU A 87 11.86 21.47 10.62
C LEU A 87 13.06 21.74 11.52
N PHE A 88 13.72 22.89 11.33
CA PHE A 88 14.72 23.44 12.24
C PHE A 88 14.51 24.94 12.39
N ASP A 89 14.32 25.41 13.62
CA ASP A 89 14.13 26.84 13.94
C ASP A 89 13.11 27.54 13.00
N GLY A 90 11.96 26.89 12.77
CA GLY A 90 10.91 27.39 11.88
C GLY A 90 11.18 27.27 10.37
N HIS A 91 12.34 26.75 9.96
CA HIS A 91 12.68 26.52 8.55
C HIS A 91 12.35 25.08 8.14
N ASN A 92 11.64 24.93 7.01
CA ASN A 92 11.43 23.64 6.38
C ASN A 92 12.62 23.28 5.49
N ILE A 93 13.45 22.36 5.97
CA ILE A 93 14.67 21.94 5.27
C ILE A 93 14.32 21.26 3.93
N CYS A 94 13.17 20.58 3.85
CA CYS A 94 12.75 19.93 2.60
C CYS A 94 12.49 20.96 1.50
N ASP A 95 11.84 22.07 1.83
CA ASP A 95 11.60 23.17 0.89
C ASP A 95 12.93 23.81 0.49
N HIS A 96 13.84 24.03 1.45
CA HIS A 96 15.16 24.59 1.16
C HIS A 96 16.05 23.71 0.28
N VAL A 97 15.88 22.38 0.33
CA VAL A 97 16.53 21.45 -0.59
C VAL A 97 15.88 21.49 -1.97
N ASN A 98 14.55 21.45 -2.04
CA ASN A 98 13.80 21.48 -3.30
C ASN A 98 14.03 22.79 -4.08
N ASP A 99 14.09 23.92 -3.37
CA ASP A 99 14.30 25.24 -3.96
C ASP A 99 15.80 25.59 -4.12
N ASP A 100 16.69 24.66 -3.74
CA ASP A 100 18.14 24.82 -3.81
C ASP A 100 18.64 26.09 -3.08
N THR A 101 17.99 26.40 -1.95
CA THR A 101 18.25 27.56 -1.10
C THR A 101 18.95 27.22 0.20
N LEU A 102 19.14 25.93 0.53
CA LEU A 102 19.85 25.50 1.75
C LEU A 102 21.29 26.04 1.82
N ARG A 103 21.98 26.16 0.68
CA ARG A 103 23.32 26.77 0.59
C ARG A 103 23.37 28.28 0.89
N LYS A 104 22.23 28.96 0.94
CA LYS A 104 22.14 30.40 1.25
C LYS A 104 22.20 30.67 2.76
N PHE A 105 22.05 29.63 3.59
CA PHE A 105 22.19 29.75 5.03
C PHE A 105 23.65 30.01 5.42
N LYS A 106 23.83 30.73 6.53
CA LYS A 106 25.15 30.92 7.12
C LYS A 106 25.70 29.58 7.57
N ILE A 107 27.01 29.40 7.46
CA ILE A 107 27.71 28.18 7.92
C ILE A 107 27.42 27.89 9.40
N THR A 108 27.29 28.93 10.24
CA THR A 108 26.91 28.78 11.65
C THR A 108 25.56 28.10 11.82
N THR A 109 24.53 28.52 11.08
CA THR A 109 23.19 27.93 11.12
C THR A 109 23.19 26.52 10.57
N LEU A 110 23.94 26.25 9.49
CA LEU A 110 24.10 24.88 8.97
C LEU A 110 24.78 23.96 9.99
N ARG A 111 25.75 24.45 10.77
CA ARG A 111 26.37 23.68 11.86
C ARG A 111 25.38 23.41 13.00
N GLU A 112 24.56 24.39 13.36
CA GLU A 112 23.53 24.22 14.39
C GLU A 112 22.48 23.19 13.94
N MET A 113 22.06 23.23 12.67
CA MET A 113 21.20 22.21 12.06
C MET A 113 21.85 20.82 12.17
N CYS A 114 23.11 20.68 11.73
CA CYS A 114 23.82 19.40 11.82
C CYS A 114 23.94 18.91 13.27
N ALA A 115 24.22 19.79 14.23
CA ALA A 115 24.30 19.42 15.64
C ALA A 115 22.95 18.96 16.20
N PHE A 116 21.85 19.64 15.83
CA PHE A 116 20.50 19.30 16.28
C PHE A 116 20.03 17.94 15.76
N PHE A 117 20.35 17.59 14.51
CA PHE A 117 20.03 16.29 13.93
C PHE A 117 21.11 15.23 14.18
N GLU A 118 22.10 15.51 15.04
CA GLU A 118 23.20 14.60 15.38
C GLU A 118 24.01 14.12 14.16
N ILE A 119 24.10 14.96 13.12
CA ILE A 119 24.84 14.68 11.89
C ILE A 119 26.29 15.11 12.07
N ALA A 120 27.20 14.14 12.00
CA ALA A 120 28.63 14.41 11.99
C ALA A 120 29.01 15.18 10.72
N PHE A 121 29.62 16.34 10.87
CA PHE A 121 30.15 17.12 9.74
C PHE A 121 31.65 17.33 9.90
N LYS A 122 32.38 17.22 8.79
CA LYS A 122 33.80 17.59 8.69
C LYS A 122 33.89 18.91 7.93
N GLY A 123 34.21 20.00 8.64
CA GLY A 123 34.46 21.31 8.05
C GLY A 123 35.87 21.78 8.37
N HIS A 124 36.59 22.30 7.37
CA HIS A 124 37.89 22.95 7.57
C HIS A 124 37.65 24.39 8.07
N LEU A 125 38.41 24.80 9.08
CA LEU A 125 38.41 26.17 9.59
C LEU A 125 39.16 27.06 8.58
N THR A 126 38.49 28.05 8.01
CA THR A 126 39.11 29.24 7.42
C THR A 126 38.51 30.46 8.08
#